data_AF-J9FK99-F1
#
_entry.id   AF-J9FK99-F1
#
_cell.length_a   1.000
_cell.length_b   1.000
_cell.length_c   1.000
_cell.angle_alpha   90.00
_cell.angle_beta   90.00
_cell.angle_gamma   90.00
#
_symmetry.space_group_name_H-M   'P 1'
#
loop_
_entity.id
_entity.type
_entity.pdbx_description
1 polymer ?
#
loop_
_entity_poly.entity_id
_entity_poly.type
_entity_poly.pdbx_seq_one_letter_code
_entity_poly.pdbx_strand_id
1 'polypeptide(L)'
;MLVHTAIGLREPHFSISGTSDLIGLSSSLPVPYSKSTAEAWPLSFNLTRHENAFDLDIHSFGHASITLRFEKKGENTEWSSGAIALGLQQKMPLGKRIDIALTTPELNLNAWLPYAEKVINILQKSAQPASVVGSEAGTEHQRIGKLGTVHLLTDQLKWYDKLYPNVEATLRRFNQEDWHFRIGGNQLLSGSITYESAT
;
A
#
# COMPACT_ATOMS: atom_id res chain seq x y z
N MET A 1 -12.99 19.85 -7.80
CA MET A 1 -11.61 19.35 -7.87
C MET A 1 -10.87 20.09 -8.97
N LEU A 2 -9.92 20.95 -8.61
CA LEU A 2 -8.98 21.54 -9.57
C LEU A 2 -7.76 20.62 -9.64
N VAL A 3 -7.30 20.31 -10.85
CA VAL A 3 -6.08 19.57 -11.12
C VAL A 3 -5.22 20.47 -12.00
N HIS A 4 -4.03 20.82 -11.52
CA HIS A 4 -3.05 21.53 -12.32
C HIS A 4 -2.03 20.52 -12.83
N THR A 5 -2.03 20.28 -14.14
CA THR A 5 -1.14 19.31 -14.80
C THR A 5 -0.10 20.04 -15.62
N ALA A 6 1.16 19.61 -15.52
CA ALA A 6 2.28 20.09 -16.32
C ALA A 6 2.98 18.92 -17.01
N ILE A 7 3.18 19.03 -18.33
CA ILE A 7 3.87 18.02 -19.13
C ILE A 7 5.26 18.55 -19.46
N GLY A 8 6.30 17.85 -19.02
CA GLY A 8 7.70 18.17 -19.29
C GLY A 8 8.32 17.13 -20.22
N LEU A 9 8.83 17.58 -21.36
CA LEU A 9 9.63 16.78 -22.28
C LEU A 9 11.12 17.09 -22.06
N ARG A 10 11.93 16.10 -21.67
CA ARG A 10 13.39 16.22 -21.60
C ARG A 10 14.02 14.94 -22.12
N GLU A 11 14.39 14.91 -23.41
CA GLU A 11 15.00 13.72 -24.02
C GLU A 11 16.21 13.21 -23.22
N PRO A 12 16.33 11.88 -23.00
CA PRO A 12 15.49 10.79 -23.51
C PRO A 12 14.25 10.48 -22.64
N HIS A 13 13.92 11.32 -21.66
CA HIS A 13 12.89 11.09 -20.65
C HIS A 13 11.62 11.91 -20.89
N PHE A 14 10.48 11.24 -20.72
CA PHE A 14 9.17 11.87 -20.71
C PHE A 14 8.67 11.94 -19.27
N SER A 15 8.25 13.13 -18.82
CA SER A 15 7.70 13.31 -17.48
C SER A 15 6.33 13.99 -17.53
N ILE A 16 5.33 13.39 -16.91
CA ILE A 16 4.04 14.05 -16.63
C ILE A 16 3.98 14.30 -15.14
N SER A 17 3.78 15.56 -14.76
CA SER A 17 3.59 15.94 -13.37
C SER A 17 2.27 16.65 -13.19
N GLY A 18 1.73 16.63 -11.98
CA GLY A 18 0.54 17.39 -11.67
C GLY A 18 0.31 17.50 -10.17
N THR A 19 -0.59 18.40 -9.83
CA THR A 19 -1.02 18.67 -8.45
C THR A 19 -2.54 18.73 -8.37
N SER A 20 -3.09 18.29 -7.24
CA SER A 20 -4.51 18.41 -6.92
C SER A 20 -4.69 18.51 -5.42
N ASP A 21 -5.71 19.23 -4.97
CA ASP A 21 -6.04 19.35 -3.55
C ASP A 21 -7.09 18.34 -3.09
N LEU A 22 -7.54 17.44 -3.98
CA LEU A 22 -8.57 16.42 -3.69
C LEU A 22 -9.89 16.98 -3.10
N ILE A 23 -10.15 18.28 -3.29
CA ILE A 23 -11.40 18.94 -2.86
C ILE A 23 -12.57 18.39 -3.68
N GLY A 24 -13.66 18.07 -2.98
CA GLY A 24 -14.85 17.41 -3.52
C GLY A 24 -14.84 15.89 -3.37
N LEU A 25 -13.71 15.30 -2.97
CA LEU A 25 -13.60 13.87 -2.63
C LEU A 25 -13.71 13.67 -1.12
N SER A 26 -14.47 12.66 -0.69
CA SER A 26 -14.55 12.23 0.69
C SER A 26 -13.97 10.83 0.88
N SER A 27 -13.53 10.56 2.11
CA SER A 27 -13.09 9.24 2.56
C SER A 27 -13.83 8.90 3.84
N SER A 28 -14.51 7.76 3.84
CA SER A 28 -15.17 7.19 5.02
C SER A 28 -14.23 6.32 5.86
N LEU A 29 -12.97 6.17 5.45
CA LEU A 29 -11.98 5.41 6.20
C LEU A 29 -11.82 5.98 7.62
N PRO A 30 -11.43 5.15 8.61
CA PRO A 30 -11.15 5.64 9.93
C PRO A 30 -10.00 6.65 9.96
N VAL A 31 -9.97 7.47 11.02
CA VAL A 31 -8.84 8.37 11.34
C VAL A 31 -7.51 7.59 11.30
N PRO A 32 -6.42 8.18 10.75
CA PRO A 32 -6.32 9.56 10.23
C PRO A 32 -6.74 9.73 8.76
N TYR A 33 -7.33 8.70 8.14
CA TYR A 33 -7.69 8.73 6.71
C TYR A 33 -9.15 9.08 6.42
N SER A 34 -9.90 9.49 7.43
CA SER A 34 -11.20 10.12 7.26
C SER A 34 -11.03 11.49 6.60
N LYS A 35 -11.82 11.80 5.59
CA LYS A 35 -11.72 13.06 4.86
C LYS A 35 -13.09 13.57 4.45
N SER A 36 -13.38 14.85 4.72
CA SER A 36 -14.59 15.49 4.20
C SER A 36 -14.40 16.04 2.77
N THR A 37 -15.49 16.33 2.07
CA THR A 37 -15.42 16.93 0.71
C THR A 37 -14.88 18.36 0.72
N ALA A 38 -15.02 19.08 1.84
CA ALA A 38 -14.54 20.46 1.99
C ALA A 38 -13.05 20.55 2.35
N GLU A 39 -12.48 19.48 2.90
CA GLU A 39 -11.08 19.41 3.29
C GLU A 39 -10.16 19.29 2.08
N ALA A 40 -9.04 20.01 2.08
CA ALA A 40 -8.02 19.94 1.04
C ALA A 40 -6.90 19.00 1.48
N TRP A 41 -6.60 17.98 0.68
CA TRP A 41 -5.41 17.14 0.83
C TRP A 41 -4.52 17.36 -0.40
N PRO A 42 -3.53 18.26 -0.30
CA PRO A 42 -2.60 18.51 -1.39
C PRO A 42 -1.89 17.22 -1.79
N LEU A 43 -1.93 16.92 -3.07
CA LEU A 43 -1.35 15.75 -3.69
C LEU A 43 -0.58 16.18 -4.94
N SER A 44 0.66 15.76 -5.05
CA SER A 44 1.47 15.85 -6.26
C SER A 44 1.69 14.46 -6.83
N PHE A 45 1.73 14.34 -8.14
CA PHE A 45 2.17 13.13 -8.82
C PHE A 45 3.21 13.44 -9.89
N ASN A 46 4.07 12.48 -10.18
CA ASN A 46 5.01 12.51 -11.28
C ASN A 46 5.14 11.12 -11.89
N LEU A 47 4.85 11.01 -13.19
CA LEU A 47 5.06 9.82 -13.99
C LEU A 47 6.28 10.05 -14.87
N THR A 48 7.35 9.28 -14.65
CA THR A 48 8.59 9.35 -15.42
C THR A 48 8.73 8.10 -16.28
N ARG A 49 8.92 8.28 -17.58
CA ARG A 49 9.23 7.20 -18.52
C ARG A 49 10.74 6.99 -18.63
N HIS A 50 11.12 5.72 -18.57
CA HIS A 50 12.44 5.19 -18.88
C HIS A 50 12.35 4.34 -20.16
N GLU A 51 13.49 3.84 -20.64
CA GLU A 51 13.57 3.06 -21.88
C GLU A 51 12.62 1.84 -21.88
N ASN A 52 12.63 1.06 -20.79
CA ASN A 52 11.80 -0.15 -20.62
C ASN A 52 10.95 -0.15 -19.34
N ALA A 53 10.74 1.03 -18.74
CA ALA A 53 10.01 1.15 -17.48
C ALA A 53 9.31 2.49 -17.32
N PHE A 54 8.40 2.56 -16.35
CA PHE A 54 7.75 3.78 -15.88
C PHE A 54 7.80 3.83 -14.36
N ASP A 55 8.15 4.98 -13.81
CA ASP A 55 8.06 5.25 -12.38
C ASP A 55 6.91 6.22 -12.13
N LEU A 56 6.03 5.89 -11.19
CA LEU A 56 4.96 6.75 -10.70
C LEU A 56 5.26 7.12 -9.25
N ASP A 57 5.57 8.39 -9.02
CA ASP A 57 5.65 8.98 -7.70
C ASP A 57 4.34 9.72 -7.40
N ILE A 58 3.77 9.50 -6.22
CA ILE A 58 2.63 10.23 -5.68
C ILE A 58 3.00 10.65 -4.25
N HIS A 59 2.73 11.90 -3.91
CA HIS A 59 3.02 12.43 -2.58
C HIS A 59 1.89 13.34 -2.11
N SER A 60 1.43 13.09 -0.90
CA SER A 60 0.49 13.93 -0.16
C SER A 60 1.03 14.09 1.26
N PHE A 61 1.39 15.33 1.60
CA PHE A 61 2.10 15.63 2.84
C PHE A 61 1.28 15.17 4.07
N GLY A 62 1.89 14.36 4.93
CA GLY A 62 1.26 13.82 6.14
C GLY A 62 0.27 12.67 5.90
N HIS A 63 -0.04 12.33 4.64
CA HIS A 63 -1.02 11.31 4.30
C HIS A 63 -0.41 10.10 3.59
N ALA A 64 0.39 10.34 2.53
CA ALA A 64 0.96 9.26 1.74
C ALA A 64 2.20 9.67 0.94
N SER A 65 3.14 8.74 0.78
CA SER A 65 4.20 8.78 -0.21
C SER A 65 4.28 7.44 -0.91
N ILE A 66 4.03 7.44 -2.22
CA ILE A 66 3.94 6.24 -3.05
C ILE A 66 4.95 6.38 -4.17
N THR A 67 5.77 5.34 -4.37
CA THR A 67 6.62 5.22 -5.56
C THR A 67 6.42 3.83 -6.13
N LEU A 68 5.92 3.73 -7.36
CA LEU A 68 5.69 2.46 -8.05
C LEU A 68 6.55 2.40 -9.31
N ARG A 69 7.15 1.24 -9.58
CA ARG A 69 7.84 0.96 -10.83
C ARG A 69 7.12 -0.08 -11.64
N PHE A 70 6.93 0.22 -12.91
CA PHE A 70 6.31 -0.65 -13.88
C PHE A 70 7.34 -0.98 -14.96
N GLU A 71 7.49 -2.26 -15.29
CA GLU A 71 8.42 -2.73 -16.33
C GLU A 71 7.64 -3.23 -17.55
N LYS A 72 8.18 -2.93 -18.73
CA LYS A 72 7.64 -3.44 -19.98
C LYS A 72 8.03 -4.90 -20.16
N LYS A 73 7.04 -5.77 -20.38
CA LYS A 73 7.21 -7.18 -20.74
C LYS A 73 6.46 -7.47 -22.03
N GLY A 74 7.20 -7.46 -23.15
CA GLY A 74 6.59 -7.51 -24.48
C GLY A 74 5.70 -6.29 -24.70
N GLU A 75 4.45 -6.51 -25.11
CA GLU A 75 3.46 -5.43 -25.28
C GLU A 75 2.78 -5.00 -23.98
N ASN A 76 2.96 -5.75 -22.90
CA ASN A 76 2.33 -5.46 -21.61
C ASN A 76 3.25 -4.66 -20.70
N THR A 77 2.63 -3.91 -19.78
CA THR A 77 3.34 -3.27 -18.67
C THR A 77 2.91 -3.96 -17.39
N GLU A 78 3.87 -4.43 -16.60
CA GLU A 78 3.61 -5.07 -15.32
C GLU A 78 4.20 -4.24 -14.19
N TRP A 79 3.46 -4.16 -13.08
CA TRP A 79 4.00 -3.62 -11.83
C TRP A 79 5.16 -4.52 -11.35
N SER A 80 6.38 -4.00 -11.23
CA SER A 80 7.56 -4.79 -10.84
C SER A 80 7.92 -4.62 -9.36
N SER A 81 7.90 -3.39 -8.86
CA SER A 81 8.29 -3.06 -7.49
C SER A 81 7.65 -1.76 -7.03
N GLY A 82 7.73 -1.45 -5.74
CA GLY A 82 7.22 -0.19 -5.24
C GLY A 82 7.34 -0.04 -3.74
N ALA A 83 7.02 1.16 -3.29
CA ALA A 83 6.99 1.54 -1.90
C ALA A 83 5.74 2.38 -1.65
N ILE A 84 4.95 2.01 -0.65
CA ILE A 84 3.73 2.72 -0.24
C ILE A 84 3.90 3.07 1.23
N ALA A 85 4.22 4.32 1.52
CA ALA A 85 4.29 4.86 2.86
C ALA A 85 3.00 5.65 3.15
N LEU A 86 2.36 5.38 4.28
CA LEU A 86 1.12 6.03 4.71
C LEU A 86 1.35 6.71 6.06
N GLY A 87 0.80 7.93 6.21
CA GLY A 87 0.90 8.74 7.41
C GLY A 87 2.20 9.56 7.48
N LEU A 88 2.83 9.61 8.65
CA LEU A 88 3.96 10.51 8.95
C LEU A 88 5.32 10.04 8.36
N GLN A 89 5.34 9.01 7.52
CA GLN A 89 6.57 8.51 6.91
C GLN A 89 7.06 9.36 5.74
N GLN A 90 8.37 9.54 5.68
CA GLN A 90 9.07 10.03 4.49
C GLN A 90 9.16 8.94 3.42
N LYS A 91 9.52 9.37 2.20
CA LYS A 91 9.71 8.50 1.02
C LYS A 91 10.54 7.27 1.37
N MET A 92 9.96 6.09 1.19
CA MET A 92 10.65 4.82 1.35
C MET A 92 11.53 4.52 0.12
N PRO A 93 12.67 3.84 0.31
CA PRO A 93 13.49 3.40 -0.81
C PRO A 93 12.73 2.37 -1.65
N LEU A 94 12.95 2.40 -2.97
CA LEU A 94 12.44 1.38 -3.88
C LEU A 94 13.12 0.04 -3.62
N GLY A 95 12.34 -0.96 -3.19
CA GLY A 95 12.78 -2.34 -3.03
C GLY A 95 12.70 -3.15 -4.33
N LYS A 96 13.03 -4.45 -4.25
CA LYS A 96 12.80 -5.43 -5.33
C LYS A 96 11.36 -5.95 -5.38
N ARG A 97 10.56 -5.58 -4.38
CA ARG A 97 9.18 -6.00 -4.15
C ARG A 97 8.35 -4.77 -3.85
N ILE A 98 7.09 -4.97 -3.49
CA ILE A 98 6.21 -3.93 -3.01
C ILE A 98 6.30 -3.91 -1.50
N ASP A 99 6.83 -2.83 -0.94
CA ASP A 99 6.89 -2.61 0.49
C ASP A 99 5.84 -1.57 0.90
N ILE A 100 5.13 -1.85 1.99
CA ILE A 100 4.09 -0.99 2.54
C ILE A 100 4.49 -0.63 3.96
N ALA A 101 4.45 0.64 4.32
CA ALA A 101 4.62 1.11 5.69
C ALA A 101 3.47 2.03 6.09
N LEU A 102 2.97 1.84 7.30
CA LEU A 102 2.01 2.71 7.94
C LEU A 102 2.63 3.27 9.21
N THR A 103 2.76 4.60 9.31
CA THR A 103 3.19 5.27 10.53
C THR A 103 2.17 6.31 10.95
N THR A 104 1.55 6.09 12.11
CA THR A 104 0.48 6.95 12.63
C THR A 104 0.57 7.10 14.14
N PRO A 105 0.37 8.29 14.72
CA PRO A 105 0.43 8.47 16.18
C PRO A 105 -0.57 7.58 16.92
N GLU A 106 -1.78 7.46 16.38
CA GLU A 106 -2.84 6.62 16.96
C GLU A 106 -3.45 5.74 15.86
N LEU A 107 -3.68 4.47 16.19
CA LEU A 107 -4.40 3.53 15.34
C LEU A 107 -5.49 2.81 16.14
N ASN A 108 -6.74 3.00 15.75
CA ASN A 108 -7.88 2.27 16.34
C ASN A 108 -8.28 1.08 15.45
N LEU A 109 -7.75 -0.10 15.72
CA LEU A 109 -8.04 -1.30 14.92
C LEU A 109 -9.52 -1.66 14.89
N ASN A 110 -10.27 -1.40 15.97
CA ASN A 110 -11.71 -1.70 16.01
C ASN A 110 -12.47 -0.94 14.92
N ALA A 111 -12.05 0.30 14.60
CA ALA A 111 -12.65 1.08 13.53
C ALA A 111 -12.33 0.53 12.13
N TRP A 112 -11.23 -0.21 11.99
CA TRP A 112 -10.78 -0.82 10.73
C TRP A 112 -11.36 -2.21 10.48
N LEU A 113 -11.85 -2.93 11.51
CA LEU A 113 -12.40 -4.29 11.36
C LEU A 113 -13.47 -4.41 10.26
N PRO A 114 -14.48 -3.51 10.16
CA PRO A 114 -15.49 -3.61 9.10
C PRO A 114 -14.93 -3.47 7.68
N TYR A 115 -13.79 -2.77 7.54
CA TYR A 115 -13.10 -2.63 6.26
C TYR A 115 -12.26 -3.87 5.94
N ALA A 116 -11.57 -4.43 6.94
CA ALA A 116 -10.84 -5.68 6.78
C ALA A 116 -11.77 -6.83 6.35
N GLU A 117 -12.93 -6.95 6.99
CA GLU A 117 -13.94 -7.96 6.64
C GLU A 117 -14.47 -7.79 5.21
N LYS A 118 -14.72 -6.55 4.77
CA LYS A 118 -15.11 -6.26 3.38
C LYS A 118 -14.04 -6.74 2.40
N VAL A 119 -12.77 -6.45 2.68
CA VAL A 119 -11.64 -6.88 1.83
C VAL A 119 -11.55 -8.39 1.80
N ILE A 120 -11.58 -9.07 2.96
CA ILE A 120 -11.54 -10.54 3.05
C ILE A 120 -12.70 -11.15 2.26
N ASN A 121 -13.91 -10.63 2.41
CA ASN A 121 -15.09 -11.11 1.67
C ASN A 121 -14.95 -10.92 0.15
N ILE A 122 -14.36 -9.81 -0.30
CA ILE A 122 -14.09 -9.59 -1.73
C ILE A 122 -13.09 -10.64 -2.23
N LEU A 123 -12.00 -10.85 -1.49
CA LEU A 123 -10.95 -11.82 -1.83
C LEU A 123 -11.46 -13.26 -1.85
N GLN A 124 -12.33 -13.64 -0.90
CA GLN A 124 -12.94 -14.96 -0.87
C GLN A 124 -13.88 -15.20 -2.05
N LYS A 125 -14.61 -14.15 -2.48
CA LYS A 125 -15.48 -14.22 -3.66
C LYS A 125 -14.70 -14.28 -4.97
N SER A 126 -13.54 -13.63 -5.05
CA SER A 126 -12.67 -13.70 -6.24
C SER A 126 -11.94 -15.04 -6.37
N ALA A 127 -11.63 -15.69 -5.24
CA ALA A 127 -11.01 -17.01 -5.19
C ALA A 127 -11.98 -18.18 -5.48
N GLN A 128 -13.28 -17.91 -5.62
CA GLN A 128 -14.27 -18.93 -5.94
C GLN A 128 -14.24 -19.20 -7.46
N PRO A 129 -13.93 -20.43 -7.92
CA PRO A 129 -13.79 -20.68 -9.35
C PRO A 129 -15.14 -20.45 -10.02
N ALA A 130 -15.22 -19.42 -10.87
CA ALA A 130 -16.28 -19.34 -11.84
C ALA A 130 -16.16 -20.58 -12.73
N SER A 131 -17.15 -21.47 -12.65
CA SER A 131 -17.33 -22.58 -13.58
C SER A 131 -17.58 -22.01 -14.98
N VAL A 132 -16.53 -21.52 -15.65
CA VAL A 132 -16.54 -21.12 -17.04
C VAL A 132 -15.28 -21.69 -17.67
N VAL A 133 -15.52 -22.66 -18.54
CA VAL A 133 -14.56 -23.30 -19.43
C VAL A 133 -13.76 -22.21 -20.16
N GLY A 134 -12.44 -22.20 -19.97
CA GLY A 134 -11.50 -21.50 -20.84
C GLY A 134 -11.01 -20.12 -20.37
N SER A 135 -10.52 -19.97 -19.14
CA SER A 135 -9.62 -18.84 -18.81
C SER A 135 -8.42 -19.33 -17.99
N GLU A 136 -7.25 -18.84 -18.39
CA GLU A 136 -5.95 -19.26 -17.89
C GLU A 136 -5.85 -19.12 -16.37
N ALA A 137 -5.58 -20.24 -15.71
CA ALA A 137 -5.31 -20.33 -14.29
C ALA A 137 -3.96 -19.64 -13.99
N GLY A 138 -3.98 -18.34 -13.73
CA GLY A 138 -2.79 -17.62 -13.30
C GLY A 138 -3.01 -16.13 -13.11
N THR A 139 -3.67 -15.69 -12.04
CA THR A 139 -3.74 -14.24 -11.76
C THR A 139 -3.74 -13.82 -10.28
N GLU A 140 -4.10 -14.68 -9.32
CA GLU A 140 -4.24 -14.24 -7.92
C GLU A 140 -3.00 -14.53 -7.05
N HIS A 141 -2.47 -15.75 -7.11
CA HIS A 141 -1.22 -16.14 -6.42
C HIS A 141 -0.01 -15.31 -6.88
N GLN A 142 0.01 -14.87 -8.14
CA GLN A 142 1.08 -14.00 -8.69
C GLN A 142 1.08 -12.57 -8.12
N ARG A 143 -0.07 -12.05 -7.63
CA ARG A 143 -0.16 -10.66 -7.14
C ARG A 143 0.35 -10.52 -5.70
N ILE A 144 -0.01 -11.46 -4.81
CA ILE A 144 0.58 -11.58 -3.46
C ILE A 144 2.07 -11.96 -3.55
N GLY A 145 2.48 -12.62 -4.64
CA GLY A 145 3.86 -12.90 -5.01
C GLY A 145 4.78 -11.67 -5.05
N LYS A 146 4.24 -10.45 -5.29
CA LYS A 146 5.05 -9.22 -5.41
C LYS A 146 5.14 -8.40 -4.13
N LEU A 147 4.32 -8.71 -3.11
CA LEU A 147 4.40 -8.06 -1.79
C LEU A 147 5.68 -8.54 -1.07
N GLY A 148 6.44 -7.60 -0.51
CA GLY A 148 7.67 -7.83 0.23
C GLY A 148 7.44 -7.72 1.72
N THR A 149 7.22 -6.50 2.18
CA THR A 149 7.05 -6.15 3.59
C THR A 149 5.81 -5.30 3.78
N VAL A 150 5.10 -5.54 4.88
CA VAL A 150 4.11 -4.64 5.45
C VAL A 150 4.59 -4.29 6.84
N HIS A 151 4.82 -3.01 7.08
CA HIS A 151 5.28 -2.46 8.36
C HIS A 151 4.21 -1.54 8.94
N LEU A 152 4.01 -1.63 10.25
CA LEU A 152 3.16 -0.76 11.04
C LEU A 152 3.98 -0.22 12.20
N LEU A 153 3.95 1.10 12.37
CA LEU A 153 4.46 1.79 13.53
C LEU A 153 3.38 2.73 14.09
N THR A 154 3.06 2.60 15.37
CA THR A 154 2.14 3.51 16.03
C THR A 154 2.49 3.75 17.49
N ASP A 155 2.36 5.00 17.93
CA ASP A 155 2.63 5.37 19.33
C ASP A 155 1.54 4.83 20.26
N GLN A 156 0.30 4.69 19.75
CA GLN A 156 -0.82 4.14 20.48
C GLN A 156 -1.77 3.31 19.60
N LEU A 157 -1.84 2.01 19.87
CA LEU A 157 -2.81 1.10 19.28
C LEU A 157 -4.02 0.93 20.22
N LYS A 158 -5.23 1.18 19.72
CA LYS A 158 -6.49 0.82 20.40
C LYS A 158 -7.09 -0.44 19.80
N TRP A 159 -7.31 -1.46 20.63
CA TRP A 159 -7.93 -2.73 20.23
C TRP A 159 -8.70 -3.37 21.38
N TYR A 160 -9.98 -3.73 21.15
CA TYR A 160 -10.92 -4.25 22.17
C TYR A 160 -10.81 -3.53 23.54
N ASP A 161 -11.01 -2.21 23.54
CA ASP A 161 -10.98 -1.31 24.72
C ASP A 161 -9.65 -1.25 25.49
N LYS A 162 -8.59 -1.83 24.95
CA LYS A 162 -7.23 -1.71 25.47
C LYS A 162 -6.41 -0.76 24.63
N LEU A 163 -5.52 -0.04 25.32
CA LEU A 163 -4.51 0.80 24.70
C LEU A 163 -3.15 0.12 24.84
N TYR A 164 -2.45 0.02 23.72
CA TYR A 164 -1.12 -0.55 23.67
C TYR A 164 -0.15 0.51 23.13
N PRO A 165 0.79 0.99 23.94
CA PRO A 165 1.72 2.00 23.51
C PRO A 165 2.86 1.40 22.68
N ASN A 166 3.41 2.20 21.77
CA ASN A 166 4.61 1.94 20.99
C ASN A 166 4.59 0.57 20.29
N VAL A 167 3.56 0.35 19.45
CA VAL A 167 3.40 -0.90 18.72
C VAL A 167 4.12 -0.82 17.38
N GLU A 168 4.95 -1.82 17.13
CA GLU A 168 5.59 -2.08 15.86
C GLU A 168 5.17 -3.47 15.37
N ALA A 169 4.64 -3.58 14.15
CA ALA A 169 4.33 -4.87 13.55
C ALA A 169 4.92 -4.97 12.14
N THR A 170 5.42 -6.15 11.80
CA THR A 170 6.04 -6.43 10.52
C THR A 170 5.54 -7.77 10.01
N LEU A 171 4.92 -7.76 8.83
CA LEU A 171 4.70 -8.94 8.01
C LEU A 171 5.69 -8.88 6.85
N ARG A 172 6.58 -9.86 6.74
CA ARG A 172 7.55 -9.90 5.64
C ARG A 172 7.68 -11.27 5.04
N ARG A 173 8.05 -11.32 3.77
CA ARG A 173 8.54 -12.54 3.14
C ARG A 173 9.77 -13.06 3.88
N PHE A 174 9.77 -14.35 4.16
CA PHE A 174 10.90 -15.12 4.63
C PHE A 174 11.04 -16.28 3.65
N ASN A 175 12.24 -16.52 3.09
CA ASN A 175 12.42 -17.42 1.94
C ASN A 175 11.56 -17.03 0.71
N GLN A 176 11.46 -17.92 -0.30
CA GLN A 176 10.75 -17.60 -1.55
C GLN A 176 9.23 -17.52 -1.37
N GLU A 177 8.64 -18.38 -0.53
CA GLU A 177 7.18 -18.45 -0.35
C GLU A 177 6.66 -18.27 1.09
N ASP A 178 7.51 -18.26 2.10
CA ASP A 178 7.06 -18.20 3.50
C ASP A 178 6.82 -16.75 3.97
N TRP A 179 6.02 -16.64 5.03
CA TRP A 179 5.69 -15.37 5.65
C TRP A 179 6.05 -15.38 7.13
N HIS A 180 6.72 -14.32 7.56
CA HIS A 180 7.04 -14.13 8.97
C HIS A 180 6.34 -12.87 9.47
N PHE A 181 5.49 -13.05 10.46
CA PHE A 181 4.82 -11.99 11.19
C PHE A 181 5.51 -11.78 12.54
N ARG A 182 5.82 -10.53 12.86
CA ARG A 182 6.32 -10.10 14.16
C ARG A 182 5.48 -8.94 14.64
N ILE A 183 5.13 -8.96 15.93
CA ILE A 183 4.59 -7.81 16.64
C ILE A 183 5.45 -7.55 17.87
N GLY A 184 5.82 -6.29 18.05
CA GLY A 184 6.55 -5.78 19.20
C GLY A 184 5.79 -4.62 19.81
N GLY A 185 5.91 -4.50 21.12
CA GLY A 185 5.36 -3.41 21.92
C GLY A 185 5.92 -3.50 23.33
N ASN A 186 5.34 -2.75 24.26
CA ASN A 186 5.60 -3.04 25.68
C ASN A 186 5.18 -4.49 26.00
N GLN A 187 5.65 -5.03 27.14
CA GLN A 187 5.64 -6.47 27.52
C GLN A 187 4.32 -7.25 27.30
N LEU A 188 3.19 -6.58 27.05
CA LEU A 188 1.87 -7.14 26.81
C LEU A 188 1.59 -7.54 25.34
N LEU A 189 2.31 -7.00 24.34
CA LEU A 189 2.12 -7.31 22.90
C LEU A 189 3.44 -7.62 22.21
N SER A 190 4.11 -8.69 22.62
CA SER A 190 5.28 -9.20 21.91
C SER A 190 5.07 -10.63 21.46
N GLY A 191 5.44 -10.94 20.22
CA GLY A 191 5.32 -12.27 19.65
C GLY A 191 5.72 -12.33 18.18
N SER A 192 5.94 -13.54 17.68
CA SER A 192 6.21 -13.81 16.27
C SER A 192 5.58 -15.13 15.84
N ILE A 193 5.12 -15.17 14.60
CA ILE A 193 4.52 -16.34 13.96
C ILE A 193 5.16 -16.49 12.58
N THR A 194 5.57 -17.71 12.25
CA THR A 194 6.03 -18.07 10.91
C THR A 194 4.96 -18.94 10.26
N TYR A 195 4.56 -18.57 9.06
CA TYR A 195 3.72 -19.39 8.19
C TYR A 195 4.59 -19.98 7.08
N GLU A 196 4.70 -21.30 7.09
CA GLU A 196 5.39 -22.07 6.06
C GLU A 196 4.36 -22.53 5.03
N SER A 197 4.62 -22.23 3.76
CA SER A 197 3.78 -22.72 2.66
C SER A 197 3.94 -24.23 2.57
N ALA A 198 2.86 -25.01 2.75
CA ALA A 198 2.88 -26.44 2.48
C ALA A 198 3.23 -26.66 0.98
N THR A 199 4.40 -27.23 0.74
CA THR A 199 4.89 -27.63 -0.60
C THR A 199 4.15 -28.82 -1.16
#